data_AF-A0A1A8REY7-F1
#
_entry.id   AF-A0A1A8REY7-F1
#
_cell.length_a   1.000
_cell.length_b   1.000
_cell.length_c   1.000
_cell.angle_alpha   90.00
_cell.angle_beta   90.00
_cell.angle_gamma   90.00
#
_symmetry.space_group_name_H-M   'P 1'
#
loop_
_entity.id
_entity.type
_entity.pdbx_description
1 polymer ?
#
loop_
_entity_poly.entity_id
_entity_poly.type
_entity_poly.pdbx_seq_one_letter_code
_entity_poly.pdbx_strand_id
1 'polypeptide(L)'
;VNPTSCPVMRNPFVSPLLAPSSLLRGLPPVHIVASALDALLDDSVMFAKKLRAMEQPVSLTVVEDLPHGFLSLSQICKETQFA
;
A
#
# COMPACT_ATOMS: atom_id res chain seq x y z
N VAL A 1 15.62 -9.31 21.39
CA VAL A 1 15.97 -8.26 20.40
C VAL A 1 14.69 -7.80 19.74
N ASN A 2 14.37 -6.50 19.73
CA ASN A 2 13.16 -6.02 19.06
C ASN A 2 13.44 -6.05 17.54
N PRO A 3 12.78 -6.91 16.74
CA PRO A 3 13.13 -7.10 15.32
C PRO A 3 13.04 -5.80 14.50
N THR A 4 12.23 -4.84 14.97
CA THR A 4 11.96 -3.55 14.33
C THR A 4 12.95 -2.44 14.72
N SER A 5 13.99 -2.74 15.51
CA SER A 5 15.01 -1.76 15.92
C SER A 5 16.09 -1.51 14.86
N CYS A 6 16.04 -2.23 13.73
CA CYS A 6 16.96 -2.04 12.61
C CYS A 6 16.77 -0.63 12.00
N PRO A 7 17.84 0.20 11.89
CA PRO A 7 17.74 1.53 11.31
C PRO A 7 17.16 1.55 9.89
N VAL A 8 17.43 0.50 9.10
CA VAL A 8 16.92 0.36 7.73
C VAL A 8 15.40 0.18 7.72
N MET A 9 14.85 -0.66 8.61
CA MET A 9 13.40 -0.89 8.73
C MET A 9 12.63 0.34 9.22
N ARG A 10 13.33 1.31 9.83
CA ARG A 10 12.74 2.56 10.30
C ARG A 10 12.89 3.70 9.29
N ASN A 11 13.60 3.48 8.19
CA ASN A 11 13.78 4.48 7.15
C ASN A 11 12.45 4.69 6.39
N PRO A 12 11.88 5.91 6.38
CA PRO A 12 10.65 6.22 5.64
C PRO A 12 10.67 5.87 4.15
N PHE A 13 11.85 5.88 3.52
CA PHE A 13 12.02 5.53 2.10
C PHE A 13 12.01 4.01 1.85
N VAL A 14 12.12 3.21 2.91
CA VAL A 14 11.99 1.74 2.88
C VAL A 14 10.63 1.31 3.44
N SER A 15 10.14 2.01 4.46
CA SER A 15 8.87 1.73 5.14
C SER A 15 7.98 2.99 5.14
N PRO A 16 7.23 3.25 4.04
CA PRO A 16 6.44 4.47 3.86
C PRO A 16 5.41 4.73 4.97
N LEU A 17 4.91 3.67 5.60
CA LEU A 17 4.00 3.78 6.73
C LEU A 17 4.60 4.56 7.91
N LEU A 18 5.93 4.60 8.05
CA LEU A 18 6.63 5.34 9.09
C LEU A 18 6.98 6.79 8.70
N ALA A 19 6.69 7.20 7.46
CA ALA A 19 7.02 8.55 6.99
C ALA A 19 6.32 9.65 7.81
N PRO A 20 6.97 10.77 8.10
CA PRO A 20 6.32 11.90 8.76
C PRO A 20 5.25 12.50 7.84
N SER A 21 4.19 13.05 8.43
CA SER A 21 3.07 13.63 7.67
C SER A 21 3.52 14.76 6.73
N SER A 22 4.57 15.52 7.10
CA SER A 22 5.15 16.56 6.24
C SER A 22 5.65 16.02 4.89
N LEU A 23 6.25 14.82 4.89
CA LEU A 23 6.69 14.16 3.67
C LEU A 23 5.51 13.63 2.87
N LEU A 24 4.55 12.99 3.56
CA LEU A 24 3.37 12.39 2.91
C LEU A 24 2.45 13.41 2.26
N ARG A 25 2.36 14.63 2.80
CA ARG A 25 1.61 15.74 2.19
C ARG A 25 2.13 16.15 0.81
N GLY A 26 3.39 15.84 0.49
CA GLY A 26 3.97 16.10 -0.83
C GLY A 26 3.55 15.10 -1.91
N LEU A 27 2.86 14.02 -1.56
CA LEU A 27 2.39 13.04 -2.54
C LEU A 27 1.26 13.61 -3.42
N PRO A 28 1.20 13.25 -4.71
CA PRO A 28 0.01 13.49 -5.53
C PRO A 28 -1.17 12.64 -5.02
N PRO A 29 -2.38 12.79 -5.57
CA PRO A 29 -3.48 11.86 -5.32
C PRO A 29 -3.02 10.40 -5.50
N VAL A 30 -3.25 9.57 -4.47
CA VAL A 30 -2.72 8.20 -4.41
C VAL A 30 -3.83 7.20 -4.69
N HIS A 31 -3.60 6.30 -5.64
CA HIS A 31 -4.43 5.11 -5.83
C HIS A 31 -3.66 3.88 -5.37
N ILE A 32 -4.23 3.14 -4.41
CA ILE A 32 -3.63 1.93 -3.85
C ILE A 32 -4.50 0.75 -4.30
N VAL A 33 -3.86 -0.24 -4.92
CA VAL A 33 -4.47 -1.51 -5.28
C VAL A 33 -3.84 -2.60 -4.41
N ALA A 34 -4.66 -3.35 -3.71
CA ALA A 34 -4.24 -4.47 -2.89
C ALA A 34 -5.04 -5.73 -3.26
N SER A 35 -4.51 -6.89 -2.94
CA SER A 35 -5.23 -8.17 -3.07
C SER A 35 -5.69 -8.64 -1.70
N ALA A 36 -6.87 -9.27 -1.65
CA ALA A 36 -7.42 -9.86 -0.43
C ALA A 36 -6.58 -11.04 0.11
N LEU A 37 -5.81 -11.72 -0.76
CA LEU A 37 -4.97 -12.87 -0.43
C LEU A 37 -3.48 -12.50 -0.31
N ASP A 38 -3.17 -11.20 -0.25
CA ASP A 38 -1.83 -10.66 -0.12
C ASP A 38 -1.46 -10.45 1.35
N ALA A 39 -0.27 -10.92 1.76
CA ALA A 39 0.26 -10.67 3.10
C ALA A 39 0.48 -9.17 3.39
N LEU A 40 0.55 -8.33 2.34
CA LEU A 40 0.73 -6.88 2.44
C LEU A 40 -0.59 -6.09 2.46
N LEU A 41 -1.74 -6.77 2.52
CA LEU A 41 -3.05 -6.12 2.56
C LEU A 41 -3.17 -5.15 3.74
N ASP A 42 -2.79 -5.58 4.94
CA ASP A 42 -2.92 -4.76 6.14
C ASP A 42 -2.04 -3.50 6.06
N ASP A 43 -0.82 -3.61 5.53
CA ASP A 43 0.07 -2.45 5.33
C ASP A 43 -0.55 -1.45 4.35
N SER A 44 -1.16 -1.94 3.27
CA SER A 44 -1.87 -1.13 2.27
C SER A 44 -3.06 -0.39 2.89
N VAL A 45 -3.86 -1.10 3.71
CA VAL A 45 -5.00 -0.54 4.44
C VAL A 45 -4.54 0.51 5.46
N MET A 46 -3.48 0.22 6.22
CA MET A 46 -2.92 1.14 7.22
C MET A 46 -2.38 2.40 6.57
N PHE A 47 -1.68 2.28 5.44
CA PHE A 47 -1.16 3.43 4.71
C PHE A 47 -2.29 4.30 4.13
N ALA A 48 -3.31 3.68 3.53
CA ALA A 48 -4.50 4.39 3.06
C ALA A 48 -5.20 5.15 4.20
N LYS A 49 -5.40 4.50 5.36
CA LYS A 49 -5.99 5.13 6.55
C LYS A 49 -5.18 6.34 7.03
N LYS A 50 -3.85 6.21 7.05
CA LYS A 50 -2.96 7.30 7.45
C LYS A 50 -3.08 8.51 6.51
N LEU A 51 -3.11 8.27 5.19
CA LEU A 51 -3.29 9.33 4.19
C LEU A 51 -4.68 10.00 4.30
N ARG A 52 -5.76 9.21 4.49
CA ARG A 52 -7.11 9.75 4.71
C ARG A 52 -7.19 10.62 5.96
N ALA A 53 -6.56 10.20 7.05
CA ALA A 53 -6.59 10.92 8.32
C ALA A 53 -5.93 12.30 8.26
N MET A 54 -5.06 12.55 7.28
CA MET A 54 -4.46 13.85 7.02
C MET A 54 -5.08 14.61 5.85
N GLU A 55 -6.24 14.14 5.38
CA GLU A 55 -7.01 14.71 4.26
C GLU A 55 -6.28 14.65 2.90
N GLN A 56 -5.33 13.71 2.76
CA GLN A 56 -4.66 13.50 1.48
C GLN A 56 -5.59 12.71 0.54
N PRO A 57 -5.74 13.09 -0.74
CA PRO A 57 -6.57 12.35 -1.68
C PRO A 57 -6.04 10.93 -1.86
N VAL A 58 -6.81 9.94 -1.42
CA VAL A 58 -6.44 8.53 -1.54
C VAL A 58 -7.66 7.62 -1.77
N SER A 59 -7.50 6.71 -2.72
CA SER A 59 -8.42 5.60 -2.98
C SER A 59 -7.71 4.27 -2.74
N LEU A 60 -8.44 3.31 -2.18
CA LEU A 60 -7.96 1.95 -1.95
C LEU A 60 -8.94 0.98 -2.60
N THR A 61 -8.45 0.17 -3.54
CA THR A 61 -9.18 -0.93 -4.16
C THR A 61 -8.59 -2.23 -3.63
N VAL A 62 -9.45 -3.10 -3.09
CA VAL A 62 -9.05 -4.45 -2.67
C VAL A 62 -9.69 -5.43 -3.64
N VAL A 63 -8.87 -6.18 -4.35
CA VAL A 63 -9.32 -7.17 -5.33
C VAL A 63 -9.40 -8.53 -4.66
N GLU A 64 -10.55 -9.16 -4.76
CA GLU A 64 -10.82 -10.48 -4.20
C GLU A 64 -10.18 -11.58 -5.07
N ASP A 65 -9.91 -12.74 -4.46
CA ASP A 65 -9.52 -13.99 -5.13
C ASP A 65 -8.27 -13.97 -6.03
N LEU A 66 -7.46 -12.90 -5.98
CA LEU A 66 -6.19 -12.80 -6.71
C LEU A 66 -4.99 -12.87 -5.79
N PRO A 67 -3.85 -13.47 -6.20
CA PRO A 67 -2.64 -13.52 -5.37
C PRO A 67 -1.84 -12.21 -5.42
N HIS A 68 -0.81 -12.11 -4.57
CA HIS A 68 0.18 -11.04 -4.66
C HIS A 68 0.80 -10.98 -6.08
N GLY A 69 0.96 -9.76 -6.61
CA GLY A 69 1.56 -9.52 -7.92
C GLY A 69 0.67 -9.79 -9.14
N PHE A 70 -0.63 -10.01 -8.93
CA PHE A 70 -1.59 -10.38 -9.99
C PHE A 70 -1.62 -9.44 -11.21
N LEU A 71 -1.26 -8.16 -11.05
CA LEU A 71 -1.22 -7.19 -12.16
C LEU A 71 -0.24 -7.60 -13.27
N SER A 72 0.77 -8.40 -12.94
CA SER A 72 1.71 -8.96 -13.92
C SER A 72 1.04 -9.98 -14.86
N LEU A 73 -0.13 -10.49 -14.48
CA LEU A 73 -0.93 -11.46 -15.23
C LEU A 73 -2.03 -10.78 -16.05
N SER A 74 -2.00 -9.45 -16.19
CA SER A 74 -3.05 -8.65 -16.83
C SER A 74 -3.36 -8.96 -18.27
N GLN A 75 -2.41 -9.55 -18.99
CA GLN A 75 -2.61 -9.99 -20.36
C GLN A 75 -3.23 -11.40 -20.46
N ILE A 76 -3.32 -12.13 -19.34
CA ILE A 76 -3.64 -13.56 -19.31
C ILE A 76 -4.94 -13.82 -18.54
N CYS A 77 -5.16 -13.12 -17.42
CA CYS A 77 -6.32 -13.32 -16.54
C CYS A 77 -7.25 -12.12 -16.59
N LYS A 78 -8.52 -12.31 -16.97
CA LYS A 78 -9.51 -11.22 -17.11
C LYS A 78 -9.85 -10.58 -15.77
N GLU A 79 -9.77 -11.35 -14.70
CA GLU A 79 -10.02 -10.97 -13.31
C GLU A 79 -9.13 -9.81 -12.85
N THR A 80 -7.96 -9.65 -13.48
CA THR A 80 -7.00 -8.59 -13.18
C THR A 80 -7.28 -7.26 -13.90
N GLN A 81 -8.21 -7.24 -14.86
CA GLN A 81 -8.56 -6.04 -15.64
C GLN A 81 -9.47 -5.07 -14.88
N PHE A 82 -10.02 -5.51 -13.74
CA PHE A 82 -10.94 -4.75 -12.90
C PHE A 82 -10.25 -4.01 -11.74
N ALA A 83 -8.91 -4.11 -11.68
CA ALA A 83 -8.07 -3.53 -10.64
C ALA A 83 -7.65 -2.09 -10.91
#